data_AF-A0A7K4GQQ4-F1
#
_entry.id   AF-A0A7K4GQQ4-F1
#
_cell.length_a   1.000
_cell.length_b   1.000
_cell.length_c   1.000
_cell.angle_alpha   90.00
_cell.angle_beta   90.00
_cell.angle_gamma   90.00
#
_symmetry.space_group_name_H-M   'P 1'
#
loop_
_entity.id
_entity.type
_entity.pdbx_description
1 polymer ?
#
loop_
_entity_poly.entity_id
_entity_poly.type
_entity_poly.pdbx_seq_one_letter_code
_entity_poly.pdbx_strand_id
1 'polypeptide(L)'
;MSKVIKWQYSDLFEPRREKLVNLLLSEIIFLKSHLKKLTLNEKTESIEIALNKLDYLLNTLKNNDTELSDKDFDKVVLIIYQIFQEIVNKLEC
;
A
#
# COMPACT_ATOMS: atom_id res chain seq x y z
N MET A 1 2.90 -23.68 2.43
CA MET A 1 1.91 -22.63 2.74
C MET A 1 1.55 -22.71 4.21
N SER A 2 1.90 -21.69 5.00
CA SER A 2 1.68 -21.70 6.45
C SER A 2 0.19 -21.81 6.78
N LYS A 3 -0.18 -22.78 7.64
CA LYS A 3 -1.54 -23.08 8.11
C LYS A 3 -2.26 -21.86 8.73
N VAL A 4 -1.50 -20.85 9.13
CA VAL A 4 -1.98 -19.60 9.70
C VAL A 4 -2.84 -18.79 8.70
N ILE A 5 -2.57 -18.93 7.40
CA ILE A 5 -3.30 -18.18 6.36
C ILE A 5 -4.72 -18.74 6.18
N LYS A 6 -4.96 -20.03 6.46
CA LYS A 6 -6.24 -20.70 6.15
C LYS A 6 -7.35 -20.39 7.17
N TRP A 7 -7.00 -20.17 8.43
CA TRP A 7 -7.94 -19.90 9.53
C TRP A 7 -8.53 -18.51 9.52
N GLN A 8 -7.87 -17.62 8.80
CA GLN A 8 -8.31 -16.26 8.69
C GLN A 8 -9.60 -16.19 7.83
N TYR A 9 -9.83 -17.08 6.87
CA TYR A 9 -10.80 -16.85 5.79
C TYR A 9 -12.31 -16.87 6.10
N SER A 10 -12.81 -17.19 7.32
CA SER A 10 -14.26 -17.38 7.50
C SER A 10 -15.04 -16.22 8.16
N ASP A 11 -14.50 -15.45 9.10
CA ASP A 11 -15.33 -14.55 9.95
C ASP A 11 -14.75 -13.13 10.18
N LEU A 12 -13.82 -12.65 9.35
CA LEU A 12 -12.91 -11.52 9.71
C LEU A 12 -12.76 -10.41 8.64
N PHE A 13 -13.70 -10.24 7.70
CA PHE A 13 -13.42 -9.49 6.47
C PHE A 13 -13.37 -7.95 6.60
N GLU A 14 -14.16 -7.32 7.47
CA GLU A 14 -14.01 -5.87 7.74
C GLU A 14 -12.67 -5.51 8.42
N PRO A 15 -12.23 -6.18 9.50
CA PRO A 15 -10.95 -5.86 10.14
C PRO A 15 -9.72 -6.25 9.30
N ARG A 16 -9.86 -6.94 8.17
CA ARG A 16 -8.73 -7.22 7.25
C ARG A 16 -8.43 -6.08 6.32
N ARG A 17 -9.47 -5.48 5.74
CA ARG A 17 -9.32 -4.43 4.74
C ARG A 17 -8.60 -3.24 5.32
N GLU A 18 -9.05 -2.82 6.49
CA GLU A 18 -8.40 -1.75 7.23
C GLU A 18 -6.96 -2.12 7.63
N LYS A 19 -6.72 -3.36 8.09
CA LYS A 19 -5.36 -3.84 8.42
C LYS A 19 -4.43 -3.85 7.21
N LEU A 20 -4.90 -4.29 6.05
CA LEU A 20 -4.12 -4.33 4.80
C LEU A 20 -3.76 -2.92 4.33
N VAL A 21 -4.74 -2.01 4.33
CA VAL A 21 -4.50 -0.60 3.98
C VAL A 21 -3.54 0.05 4.97
N ASN A 22 -3.71 -0.18 6.27
CA ASN A 22 -2.82 0.34 7.31
C ASN A 22 -1.38 -0.21 7.19
N LEU A 23 -1.21 -1.48 6.80
CA LEU A 23 0.10 -2.06 6.52
C LEU A 23 0.77 -1.35 5.34
N LEU A 24 0.07 -1.19 4.22
CA LEU A 24 0.61 -0.49 3.04
C LEU A 24 0.96 0.97 3.34
N LEU A 25 0.12 1.67 4.11
CA LEU A 25 0.41 3.03 4.56
C LEU A 25 1.69 3.08 5.41
N SER A 26 1.87 2.12 6.32
CA SER A 26 3.07 2.05 7.17
C SER A 26 4.34 1.84 6.34
N GLU A 27 4.28 0.98 5.33
CA GLU A 27 5.38 0.73 4.40
C GLU A 27 5.72 1.96 3.54
N ILE A 28 4.70 2.69 3.06
CA ILE A 28 4.90 3.95 2.34
C ILE A 28 5.54 5.01 3.23
N ILE A 29 5.09 5.15 4.48
CA ILE A 29 5.68 6.07 5.46
C ILE A 29 7.15 5.71 5.71
N PHE A 30 7.44 4.42 5.88
CA PHE A 30 8.80 3.93 6.06
C PHE A 30 9.70 4.34 4.89
N LEU A 31 9.29 4.07 3.65
CA LEU A 31 10.05 4.46 2.44
C LEU A 31 10.22 5.96 2.29
N LYS A 32 9.16 6.75 2.50
CA LYS A 32 9.24 8.22 2.52
C LYS A 32 10.29 8.71 3.52
N SER A 33 10.30 8.13 4.74
CA SER A 33 11.25 8.50 5.78
C SER A 33 12.69 8.14 5.42
N HIS A 34 12.87 7.07 4.65
CA HIS A 34 14.18 6.61 4.19
C HIS A 34 14.69 7.45 3.00
N LEU A 35 13.81 7.82 2.06
CA LEU A 35 14.15 8.66 0.92
C LEU A 35 14.54 10.08 1.34
N LYS A 36 13.92 10.65 2.38
CA LYS A 36 14.32 11.95 2.95
C LYS A 36 15.75 11.99 3.47
N LYS A 37 16.35 10.83 3.78
CA LYS A 37 17.75 10.72 4.23
C LYS A 37 18.74 10.61 3.07
N LEU A 38 18.26 10.32 1.86
CA LEU A 38 19.07 10.24 0.65
C LEU A 38 19.18 11.61 0.00
N THR A 39 20.32 11.90 -0.63
CA THR A 39 20.57 13.18 -1.32
C THR A 39 19.53 13.37 -2.43
N LEU A 40 18.79 14.49 -2.39
CA LEU A 40 17.77 14.84 -3.39
C LEU A 40 18.37 14.89 -4.81
N ASN A 41 17.96 13.93 -5.61
CA ASN A 41 18.21 13.84 -7.05
C ASN A 41 16.85 13.60 -7.74
N GLU A 42 16.70 13.98 -9.02
CA GLU A 42 15.40 13.95 -9.74
C GLU A 42 14.68 12.59 -9.65
N LYS A 43 15.43 11.49 -9.59
CA LYS A 43 14.87 10.14 -9.35
C LYS A 43 14.16 10.04 -8.00
N THR A 44 14.76 10.56 -6.93
CA THR A 44 14.18 10.56 -5.59
C THR A 44 12.91 11.43 -5.53
N GLU A 45 12.88 12.55 -6.24
CA GLU A 45 11.70 13.42 -6.33
C GLU A 45 10.52 12.74 -7.04
N SER A 46 10.79 12.08 -8.18
CA SER A 46 9.74 11.33 -8.90
C SER A 46 9.16 10.17 -8.07
N ILE A 47 9.99 9.52 -7.26
CA ILE A 47 9.57 8.45 -6.35
C ILE A 47 8.76 9.02 -5.18
N GLU A 48 9.17 10.14 -4.61
CA GLU A 48 8.41 10.81 -3.55
C GLU A 48 7.02 11.23 -4.04
N ILE A 49 6.91 11.75 -5.26
CA ILE A 49 5.62 12.07 -5.90
C ILE A 49 4.76 10.81 -6.05
N ALA A 50 5.34 9.69 -6.50
CA ALA A 50 4.61 8.43 -6.64
C ALA A 50 4.10 7.91 -5.28
N LEU A 51 4.94 7.93 -4.24
CA LEU A 51 4.57 7.53 -2.88
C LEU A 51 3.50 8.44 -2.29
N ASN A 52 3.56 9.75 -2.53
CA ASN A 52 2.51 10.69 -2.11
C ASN A 52 1.14 10.39 -2.75
N LYS A 53 1.13 9.99 -4.03
CA LYS A 53 -0.11 9.61 -4.71
C LYS A 53 -0.67 8.29 -4.17
N LEU A 54 0.17 7.30 -3.89
CA LEU A 54 -0.26 6.02 -3.29
C LEU A 54 -0.83 6.21 -1.88
N ASP A 55 -0.16 7.05 -1.07
CA ASP A 55 -0.63 7.45 0.26
C ASP A 55 -2.01 8.11 0.21
N TYR A 56 -2.21 9.07 -0.71
CA TYR A 56 -3.50 9.70 -0.93
C TYR A 56 -4.61 8.70 -1.32
N LEU A 57 -4.32 7.79 -2.26
CA LEU A 57 -5.27 6.76 -2.71
C LEU A 57 -5.65 5.79 -1.59
N LEU A 58 -4.69 5.34 -0.80
CA LEU A 58 -4.94 4.44 0.33
C LEU A 58 -5.73 5.12 1.45
N ASN A 59 -5.43 6.38 1.77
CA ASN A 59 -6.22 7.14 2.74
C ASN A 59 -7.64 7.41 2.24
N THR A 60 -7.82 7.58 0.93
CA THR A 60 -9.14 7.72 0.31
C THR A 60 -9.92 6.40 0.41
N LEU A 61 -9.27 5.25 0.18
CA LEU A 61 -9.87 3.91 0.36
C LEU A 61 -10.17 3.58 1.81
N LYS A 62 -9.38 4.11 2.76
CA LYS A 62 -9.58 3.91 4.19
C LYS A 62 -10.76 4.73 4.73
N ASN A 63 -10.87 5.98 4.31
CA ASN A 63 -11.80 6.95 4.88
C ASN A 63 -13.15 7.00 4.16
N ASN A 64 -13.19 6.60 2.89
CA ASN A 64 -14.46 6.45 2.21
C ASN A 64 -15.00 5.05 2.49
N ASP A 65 -16.24 4.99 2.96
CA ASP A 65 -17.20 3.95 2.57
C ASP A 65 -17.36 4.06 1.05
N THR A 66 -16.32 3.71 0.29
CA THR A 66 -16.47 3.53 -1.13
C THR A 66 -17.52 2.44 -1.27
N GLU A 67 -18.62 2.71 -1.98
CA GLU A 67 -19.62 1.71 -2.42
C GLU A 67 -19.01 0.65 -3.39
N LEU A 68 -17.71 0.39 -3.26
CA LEU A 68 -17.00 -0.64 -3.97
C LEU A 68 -17.38 -1.98 -3.36
N SER A 69 -17.69 -2.93 -4.25
CA SER A 69 -17.78 -4.33 -3.85
C SER A 69 -16.45 -4.80 -3.25
N ASP A 70 -16.49 -5.75 -2.31
CA ASP A 70 -15.28 -6.33 -1.71
C ASP A 70 -14.26 -6.79 -2.78
N LYS A 71 -14.77 -7.34 -3.90
CA LYS A 71 -13.95 -7.79 -5.02
C LYS A 71 -13.23 -6.65 -5.72
N ASP A 72 -13.85 -5.48 -5.83
CA ASP A 72 -13.25 -4.32 -6.49
C ASP A 72 -12.30 -3.59 -5.54
N PHE A 73 -12.62 -3.56 -4.24
CA PHE A 73 -11.69 -3.13 -3.20
C PHE A 73 -10.38 -3.95 -3.26
N ASP A 74 -10.47 -5.27 -3.25
CA ASP A 74 -9.30 -6.16 -3.28
C ASP A 74 -8.45 -5.96 -4.54
N LYS A 75 -9.08 -5.74 -5.71
CA LYS A 75 -8.35 -5.43 -6.94
C LYS A 75 -7.60 -4.10 -6.85
N VAL A 76 -8.24 -3.06 -6.31
CA VAL A 76 -7.62 -1.74 -6.18
C VAL A 76 -6.42 -1.81 -5.24
N VAL A 77 -6.57 -2.48 -4.09
CA VAL A 77 -5.47 -2.71 -3.14
C VAL A 77 -4.34 -3.51 -3.79
N LEU A 78 -4.66 -4.54 -4.58
CA LEU A 78 -3.66 -5.32 -5.31
C LEU A 78 -2.89 -4.48 -6.33
N ILE A 79 -3.57 -3.62 -7.09
CA ILE A 79 -2.92 -2.70 -8.04
C ILE A 79 -1.97 -1.75 -7.30
N ILE A 80 -2.43 -1.18 -6.19
CA ILE A 80 -1.60 -0.30 -5.33
C ILE A 80 -0.35 -1.05 -4.84
N TYR A 81 -0.53 -2.28 -4.38
CA TYR A 81 0.59 -3.12 -3.92
C TYR A 81 1.59 -3.45 -5.03
N GLN A 82 1.12 -3.74 -6.25
CA GLN A 82 1.99 -4.01 -7.39
C GLN A 82 2.82 -2.79 -7.76
N ILE A 83 2.20 -1.60 -7.84
CA ILE A 83 2.91 -0.35 -8.10
C ILE A 83 3.95 -0.08 -7.00
N PHE A 84 3.57 -0.32 -5.75
CA PHE A 84 4.49 -0.18 -4.63
C PHE A 84 5.69 -1.14 -4.73
N GLN A 85 5.47 -2.41 -5.05
CA GLN A 85 6.54 -3.38 -5.29
C GLN A 85 7.47 -2.96 -6.44
N GLU A 86 6.91 -2.44 -7.53
CA GLU A 86 7.74 -1.95 -8.64
C GLU A 86 8.65 -0.79 -8.22
N ILE A 87 8.16 0.12 -7.38
CA ILE A 87 8.97 1.22 -6.84
C ILE A 87 10.11 0.67 -5.97
N VAL A 88 9.81 -0.28 -5.07
CA VAL A 88 10.82 -0.89 -4.20
C VAL A 88 11.87 -1.63 -5.01
N ASN A 89 11.46 -2.45 -5.98
CA ASN A 89 12.39 -3.19 -6.85
C ASN A 89 13.31 -2.27 -7.65
N LYS A 90 12.81 -1.10 -8.08
CA LYS A 90 13.61 -0.08 -8.78
C LYS A 90 14.56 0.69 -7.86
N LEU A 91 14.33 0.68 -6.54
CA LEU A 91 15.20 1.29 -5.54
C LEU A 91 16.30 0.34 -5.05
N GLU A 92 16.03 -0.98 -5.04
CA GLU A 92 17.00 -2.01 -4.67
C GLU A 92 17.98 -2.37 -5.80
N CYS A 93 17.74 -1.91 -7.04
CA CYS A 93 18.61 -2.10 -8.21
C CYS A 93 19.56 -0.93 -8.48
#